data_AF-A0A1G8V5T0-F1
#
_entry.id   AF-A0A1G8V5T0-F1
#
_cell.length_a   1.000
_cell.length_b   1.000
_cell.length_c   1.000
_cell.angle_alpha   90.00
_cell.angle_beta   90.00
_cell.angle_gamma   90.00
#
_symmetry.space_group_name_H-M   'P 1'
#
loop_
_entity.id
_entity.type
_entity.pdbx_description
1 polymer ?
#
loop_
_entity_poly.entity_id
_entity_poly.type
_entity_poly.pdbx_seq_one_letter_code
_entity_poly.pdbx_strand_id
1 'polypeptide(L)' 'MDIHSDSYKIAALSDRKDAVEVIRQAEEAIARMTGNTAVTLIAYEKTDGPAIN' A
#
# COMPACT_ATOMS: atom_id res chain seq x y z
N MET A 1 13.38 0.13 13.57
CA MET A 1 12.78 0.37 12.25
C MET A 1 12.86 1.87 12.04
N ASP A 2 13.88 2.33 11.32
CA ASP A 2 14.15 3.75 11.09
C ASP A 2 13.43 4.14 9.80
N ILE A 3 12.20 4.65 9.93
CA ILE A 3 11.42 5.13 8.79
C ILE A 3 11.61 6.64 8.78
N HIS A 4 12.38 7.17 7.83
CA HIS A 4 12.40 8.60 7.56
C HIS A 4 11.01 9.01 7.04
N SER A 5 10.15 9.47 7.96
CA SER A 5 8.72 9.72 7.73
C SER A 5 8.43 10.83 6.72
N ASP A 6 9.40 11.67 6.36
CA ASP A 6 9.21 12.78 5.41
C ASP A 6 9.15 12.36 3.92
N SER A 7 9.54 11.13 3.59
CA SER A 7 9.66 10.68 2.19
C SER A 7 8.51 9.80 1.68
N TYR A 8 7.51 9.52 2.52
CA TYR A 8 6.41 8.63 2.20
C TYR A 8 5.09 9.18 2.72
N LYS A 9 4.10 9.27 1.83
CA LYS A 9 2.72 9.62 2.17
C LYS A 9 1.81 8.42 1.95
N ILE A 10 0.77 8.28 2.76
CA ILE A 10 -0.29 7.28 2.51
C ILE A 10 -0.96 7.64 1.19
N ALA A 11 -0.92 6.71 0.23
CA ALA A 11 -1.52 6.94 -1.07
C ALA A 11 -3.04 7.01 -0.93
N ALA A 12 -3.64 8.08 -1.46
CA ALA A 12 -5.09 8.18 -1.54
C ALA A 12 -5.60 7.21 -2.62
N LEU A 13 -6.12 6.06 -2.20
CA LEU A 13 -6.64 5.01 -3.09
C LEU A 13 -8.10 5.23 -3.49
N SER A 14 -8.78 6.22 -2.90
CA SER A 14 -10.21 6.49 -3.06
C SER A 14 -10.64 6.69 -4.52
N ASP A 15 -9.76 7.25 -5.36
CA ASP A 15 -10.03 7.51 -6.78
C ASP A 15 -9.60 6.36 -7.71
N ARG A 16 -8.95 5.31 -7.19
CA ARG A 16 -8.42 4.18 -7.96
C ARG A 16 -9.09 2.87 -7.58
N LYS A 17 -10.34 2.69 -8.02
CA LYS A 17 -11.15 1.49 -7.75
C LYS A 17 -10.45 0.17 -8.12
N ASP A 18 -9.75 0.15 -9.26
CA ASP A 18 -9.00 -1.04 -9.70
C ASP A 18 -7.87 -1.39 -8.73
N ALA A 19 -7.18 -0.37 -8.18
CA ALA A 19 -6.10 -0.58 -7.21
C ALA A 19 -6.64 -1.11 -5.87
N VAL A 20 -7.80 -0.63 -5.43
CA VAL A 20 -8.47 -1.12 -4.21
C VAL A 20 -8.85 -2.60 -4.37
N GLU A 21 -9.35 -3.02 -5.52
CA GLU A 21 -9.70 -4.42 -5.77
C GLU A 21 -8.48 -5.34 -5.76
N VAL A 22 -7.38 -4.93 -6.40
CA VAL A 22 -6.12 -5.67 -6.39
C VAL A 22 -5.56 -5.81 -4.96
N ILE A 23 -5.61 -4.74 -4.17
CA ILE A 23 -5.16 -4.75 -2.77
C ILE A 23 -6.01 -5.73 -1.95
N ARG A 24 -7.35 -5.68 -2.11
CA ARG A 24 -8.27 -6.59 -1.42
C ARG A 24 -7.99 -8.06 -1.75
N GLN A 25 -7.76 -8.38 -3.03
CA GLN A 25 -7.42 -9.74 -3.45
C GLN A 25 -6.09 -10.22 -2.86
N ALA A 26 -5.10 -9.32 -2.78
CA ALA A 26 -3.82 -9.64 -2.16
C ALA A 26 -3.95 -9.88 -0.65
N GLU A 27 -4.76 -9.09 0.06
CA GLU A 27 -5.06 -9.30 1.48
C GLU A 27 -5.68 -10.68 1.72
N GLU A 28 -6.67 -11.08 0.91
CA GLU A 28 -7.29 -12.40 1.02
C GLU A 28 -6.30 -13.54 0.73
N ALA A 29 -5.44 -13.38 -0.28
CA ALA A 29 -4.44 -14.39 -0.62
C ALA A 29 -3.43 -14.58 0.51
N ILE A 30 -2.90 -13.48 1.06
CA ILE A 30 -1.94 -13.51 2.17
C ILE A 30 -2.60 -14.07 3.42
N ALA A 31 -3.85 -13.70 3.71
CA ALA A 31 -4.59 -14.23 4.84
C ALA A 31 -4.74 -15.76 4.77
N ARG A 32 -5.06 -16.28 3.58
CA ARG A 32 -5.14 -17.73 3.33
C ARG A 32 -3.77 -18.42 3.48
N MET A 33 -2.69 -17.80 3.00
CA MET A 33 -1.35 -18.37 3.08
C MET A 33 -0.78 -18.39 4.50
N THR A 34 -1.08 -17.35 5.29
CA THR A 34 -0.52 -17.18 6.64
C THR A 34 -1.41 -17.78 7.73
N GLY A 35 -2.66 -18.14 7.41
CA GLY A 35 -3.66 -18.53 8.39
C GLY A 35 -4.12 -17.38 9.29
N ASN A 36 -3.68 -16.16 9.00
CA ASN A 36 -4.04 -14.96 9.74
C ASN A 36 -5.16 -14.22 8.99
N THR A 37 -6.35 -14.14 9.58
CA THR A 37 -7.50 -13.49 8.95
C THR A 37 -7.45 -11.96 9.00
N ALA A 38 -6.52 -11.39 9.78
CA ALA A 38 -6.32 -9.95 9.90
C ALA A 38 -5.07 -9.52 9.13
N VAL A 39 -5.19 -9.42 7.81
CA VAL A 39 -4.17 -8.83 6.93
C VAL A 39 -4.71 -7.52 6.37
N THR A 40 -3.97 -6.43 6.55
CA THR A 40 -4.28 -5.12 5.99
C THR A 40 -3.06 -4.60 5.26
N LEU A 41 -3.22 -4.27 3.98
CA LEU A 41 -2.19 -3.71 3.14
C LEU A 41 -2.34 -2.18 3.10
N ILE A 42 -1.24 -1.47 3.33
CA ILE A 42 -1.20 -0.01 3.30
C ILE A 42 -0.36 0.42 2.10
N ALA A 43 -0.96 1.15 1.18
CA ALA A 43 -0.25 1.72 0.04
C ALA A 43 0.43 3.04 0.42
N TYR A 44 1.70 3.19 0.05
CA TYR A 44 2.47 4.41 0.23
C TYR A 44 2.93 4.95 -1.12
N GLU A 45 2.82 6.26 -1.32
CA GLU A 45 3.45 6.99 -2.41
C GLU A 45 4.75 7.62 -1.90
N LYS A 46 5.84 7.47 -2.67
CA LYS A 46 7.11 8.12 -2.35
C LYS A 46 7.02 9.57 -2.80
N THR A 47 7.17 10.51 -1.87
CA THR A 47 7.19 11.95 -2.18
C THR A 47 8.51 12.39 -2.83
N ASP A 48 9.56 11.58 -2.69
CA ASP A 48 10.89 11.85 -3.22
C ASP A 48 11.17 10.98 -4.47
N GLY A 49 10.58 11.37 -5.60
CA GLY A 49 10.98 10.93 -6.94
C GLY A 49 11.78 12.05 -7.62
N PRO A 50 12.83 11.76 -8.40
CA PRO A 50 13.64 12.80 -9.02
C PRO A 50 12.75 13.73 -9.84
N ALA A 51 12.83 15.03 -9.56
CA ALA A 51 12.28 16.06 -10.44
C ALA A 51 12.99 15.93 -11.79
N ILE A 52 12.39 15.19 -12.72
CA ILE A 52 12.76 15.24 -14.12
C ILE A 52 12.32 16.61 -14.66
N ASN A 53 13.22 17.59 -14.59
CA ASN A 53 13.13 18.81 -15.38
C ASN A 53 13.55 18.50 -16.82
#